data_AF-A0A3D0HAA6-F1
#
_entry.id   AF-A0A3D0HAA6-F1
#
_cell.length_a   1.000
_cell.length_b   1.000
_cell.length_c   1.000
_cell.angle_alpha   90.00
_cell.angle_beta   90.00
_cell.angle_gamma   90.00
#
_symmetry.space_group_name_H-M   'P 1'
#
loop_
_entity.id
_entity.type
_entity.pdbx_description
1 polymer ?
#
loop_
_entity_poly.entity_id
_entity_poly.type
_entity_poly.pdbx_seq_one_letter_code
_entity_poly.pdbx_strand_id
1 'polypeptide(L)'
;MISKIAVWVLIAFVLFTVFRQFDTTATETLPADQISYTQFMQDAKAGKISRVDVQGRQLTVTPKSGSKYSITSPGDLWMVDDLRKNDVQVFGKP
;
A
#
# COMPACT_ATOMS: atom_id res chain seq x y z
N MET A 1 0.18 15.47 -48.16
CA MET A 1 -0.89 15.28 -47.14
C MET A 1 -0.47 14.33 -46.01
N ILE A 2 0.27 13.24 -46.29
CA ILE A 2 0.72 12.25 -45.29
C ILE A 2 1.63 12.87 -44.21
N SER A 3 2.49 13.84 -44.55
CA SER A 3 3.42 14.47 -43.59
C SER A 3 2.72 15.22 -42.45
N LYS A 4 1.52 15.75 -42.68
CA LYS A 4 0.74 16.43 -41.62
C LYS A 4 0.15 15.42 -40.63
N ILE A 5 -0.21 14.24 -41.12
CA ILE A 5 -0.77 13.15 -40.30
C ILE A 5 0.33 12.53 -39.43
N ALA A 6 1.53 12.34 -39.98
CA ALA A 6 2.67 11.80 -39.23
C ALA A 6 3.04 12.67 -38.01
N VAL A 7 3.03 14.00 -38.17
CA VAL A 7 3.28 14.93 -37.06
C VAL A 7 2.20 14.84 -35.99
N TRP A 8 0.93 14.74 -36.38
CA TRP A 8 -0.17 14.56 -35.43
C TRP A 8 -0.11 13.25 -34.66
N VAL A 9 0.27 12.15 -35.33
CA VAL A 9 0.44 10.83 -34.68
C VAL A 9 1.61 10.85 -33.71
N LEU A 10 2.72 11.51 -34.06
CA LEU A 10 3.87 11.67 -33.16
C LEU A 10 3.48 12.44 -31.90
N ILE A 11 2.73 13.54 -32.03
CA ILE A 11 2.25 14.33 -30.90
C ILE A 11 1.33 13.49 -30.00
N ALA A 12 0.38 12.74 -30.58
CA ALA A 12 -0.50 11.86 -29.83
C ALA A 12 0.27 10.76 -29.09
N PHE A 13 1.31 10.19 -29.73
CA PHE A 13 2.16 9.17 -29.13
C PHE A 13 2.97 9.74 -27.94
N VAL A 14 3.57 10.91 -28.10
CA VAL A 14 4.31 11.60 -27.02
C VAL A 14 3.38 11.89 -25.85
N LEU A 15 2.18 12.44 -26.10
CA LEU A 15 1.18 12.67 -25.05
C LEU A 15 0.78 11.38 -24.33
N PHE A 16 0.55 10.29 -25.07
CA PHE A 16 0.26 8.98 -24.50
C PHE A 16 1.40 8.46 -23.61
N THR A 17 2.66 8.64 -24.03
CA THR A 17 3.82 8.23 -23.21
C THR A 17 3.98 9.06 -21.94
N VAL A 18 3.71 10.37 -21.98
CA VAL A 18 3.75 11.25 -20.81
C VAL A 18 2.62 10.92 -19.83
N PHE A 19 1.39 10.67 -20.31
CA PHE A 19 0.31 10.22 -19.44
C PHE A 19 0.59 8.85 -18.81
N ARG A 20 1.16 7.91 -19.57
CA ARG A 20 1.53 6.58 -19.05
C ARG A 20 2.63 6.62 -17.99
N GLN A 21 3.50 7.64 -18.00
CA GLN A 21 4.50 7.83 -16.94
C GLN A 21 3.85 8.15 -15.58
N PHE A 22 2.67 8.77 -15.57
CA PHE A 22 1.92 9.07 -14.33
C PHE A 22 1.08 7.90 -13.81
N ASP A 23 0.75 6.92 -14.66
CA ASP A 23 0.00 5.72 -14.23
C ASP A 23 0.86 4.71 -13.45
N THR A 24 2.19 4.90 -13.37
CA THR A 24 3.12 4.05 -12.59
C THR A 24 3.21 4.45 -11.10
N THR A 25 2.17 5.05 -10.51
CA THR A 25 2.08 5.15 -9.03
C THR A 25 0.65 5.17 -8.49
N ALA A 26 -0.34 4.69 -9.25
CA ALA A 26 -1.71 4.52 -8.74
C ALA A 26 -1.93 3.10 -8.19
N THR A 27 -1.01 2.59 -7.36
CA THR A 27 -1.48 1.69 -6.29
C THR A 27 -1.99 2.62 -5.22
N GLU A 28 -3.31 2.68 -5.06
CA GLU A 28 -4.00 3.37 -3.97
C GLU A 28 -3.50 2.85 -2.61
N THR A 29 -2.32 3.26 -2.18
CA THR A 29 -2.02 3.39 -0.78
C THR A 29 -2.52 4.77 -0.41
N LEU A 30 -3.65 4.83 0.30
CA LEU A 30 -3.93 5.98 1.16
C LEU A 30 -2.61 6.37 1.84
N PRO A 31 -2.29 7.67 1.95
CA PRO A 31 -1.04 8.10 2.55
C PRO A 31 -0.85 7.34 3.87
N ALA A 32 0.17 6.48 3.89
CA ALA A 32 0.63 5.69 5.04
C ALA A 32 0.94 6.57 6.27
N ASP A 33 0.87 7.89 6.08
CA ASP A 33 1.27 8.94 7.00
C ASP A 33 0.21 9.34 8.03
N GLN A 34 -0.99 8.74 8.02
CA GLN A 34 -2.05 9.11 8.98
C GLN A 34 -2.35 8.08 10.07
N ILE A 35 -1.92 6.82 9.94
CA ILE A 35 -2.23 5.78 10.94
C ILE A 35 -0.98 5.47 11.75
N SER A 36 -1.00 5.86 13.02
CA SER A 36 0.08 5.55 13.96
C SER A 36 0.14 4.06 14.30
N TYR A 37 1.31 3.57 14.72
CA TYR A 37 1.47 2.20 15.23
C TYR A 37 0.48 1.87 16.34
N THR A 38 0.26 2.79 17.28
CA THR A 38 -0.68 2.60 18.38
C THR A 38 -2.11 2.46 17.89
N GLN A 39 -2.52 3.28 16.92
CA GLN A 39 -3.85 3.18 16.30
C GLN A 39 -4.04 1.83 15.60
N PHE A 40 -3.03 1.39 14.85
CA PHE A 40 -3.02 0.06 14.23
C PHE A 40 -3.20 -1.06 15.27
N MET A 41 -2.45 -1.02 16.37
CA MET A 41 -2.55 -2.04 17.43
C MET A 41 -3.92 -2.01 18.12
N GLN A 42 -4.52 -0.83 18.28
CA GLN A 42 -5.90 -0.70 18.77
C GLN A 42 -6.90 -1.29 17.78
N ASP A 43 -6.74 -1.05 16.48
CA ASP A 43 -7.62 -1.60 15.44
C ASP A 43 -7.47 -3.12 15.31
N ALA A 44 -6.26 -3.65 15.54
CA ALA A 44 -6.04 -5.09 15.65
C ALA A 44 -6.78 -5.68 16.85
N LYS A 45 -6.69 -5.05 18.02
CA LYS A 45 -7.42 -5.44 19.24
C LYS A 45 -8.94 -5.31 19.09
N ALA A 46 -9.40 -4.33 18.32
CA ALA A 46 -10.81 -4.17 17.95
C ALA A 46 -11.27 -5.17 16.87
N GLY A 47 -10.39 -6.08 16.43
CA GLY A 47 -10.70 -7.09 15.42
C GLY A 47 -10.97 -6.52 14.03
N LYS A 48 -10.50 -5.30 13.73
CA LYS A 48 -10.65 -4.66 12.42
C LYS A 48 -9.57 -5.07 11.43
N ILE A 49 -8.49 -5.70 11.90
CA ILE A 49 -7.39 -6.17 11.07
C ILE A 49 -7.57 -7.65 10.75
N SER A 50 -7.32 -8.04 9.49
CA SER A 50 -7.39 -9.44 9.06
C SER A 50 -6.00 -10.06 8.91
N ARG A 51 -5.06 -9.30 8.35
CA ARG A 51 -3.73 -9.78 8.02
C ARG A 51 -2.68 -8.68 8.12
N VAL A 52 -1.48 -9.07 8.51
CA VAL A 52 -0.29 -8.22 8.57
C VAL A 52 0.87 -8.97 7.93
N ASP A 53 1.48 -8.38 6.90
CA ASP A 53 2.71 -8.88 6.29
C ASP A 53 3.89 -8.06 6.84
N VAL A 54 4.86 -8.73 7.46
CA VAL A 54 6.03 -8.14 8.12
C VAL A 54 7.23 -8.20 7.17
N GLN A 55 7.84 -7.03 6.92
CA GLN A 55 9.01 -6.85 6.05
C GLN A 55 10.05 -6.00 6.79
N GLY A 56 10.83 -6.65 7.66
CA GLY A 56 11.74 -5.96 8.57
C GLY A 56 10.96 -5.01 9.51
N ARG A 57 11.13 -3.70 9.33
CA ARG A 57 10.38 -2.67 10.08
C ARG A 57 9.12 -2.20 9.38
N GLN A 58 8.94 -2.53 8.11
CA GLN A 58 7.75 -2.15 7.35
C GLN A 58 6.67 -3.21 7.51
N LEU A 59 5.46 -2.78 7.83
CA LEU A 59 4.30 -3.63 7.98
C LEU A 59 3.29 -3.28 6.89
N THR A 60 2.79 -4.28 6.18
CA THR A 60 1.66 -4.12 5.27
C THR A 60 0.43 -4.67 5.96
N VAL A 61 -0.51 -3.78 6.29
CA VAL A 61 -1.73 -4.09 7.01
C VAL A 61 -2.87 -4.26 6.03
N THR A 62 -3.60 -5.38 6.16
CA THR A 62 -4.86 -5.63 5.46
C THR A 62 -6.00 -5.58 6.47
N PRO A 63 -6.79 -4.50 6.50
CA PRO A 63 -7.98 -4.43 7.34
C PRO A 63 -9.06 -5.40 6.84
N LYS A 64 -10.06 -5.69 7.67
CA LYS A 64 -11.26 -6.46 7.28
C LYS A 64 -12.17 -5.65 6.35
N SER A 65 -12.09 -4.34 6.42
CA SER A 65 -12.83 -3.40 5.59
C SER A 65 -11.93 -2.22 5.21
N GLY A 66 -11.96 -1.83 3.94
CA GLY A 66 -11.11 -0.76 3.40
C GLY A 66 -9.85 -1.26 2.70
N SER A 67 -9.05 -0.31 2.24
CA SER A 67 -7.84 -0.59 1.46
C SER A 67 -6.66 -0.98 2.34
N LYS A 68 -5.72 -1.73 1.75
CA LYS A 68 -4.46 -2.06 2.40
C LYS A 68 -3.63 -0.80 2.60
N TYR A 69 -2.90 -0.75 3.70
CA TYR A 69 -2.00 0.35 4.00
C TYR A 69 -0.71 -0.17 4.62
N SER A 70 0.26 0.72 4.70
CA SER A 70 1.62 0.40 5.11
C SER A 70 1.95 1.26 6.33
N ILE A 71 2.58 0.67 7.35
CA ILE A 71 3.05 1.41 8.54
C ILE A 71 4.45 0.97 8.91
N THR A 72 5.18 1.83 9.62
CA THR A 72 6.50 1.48 10.16
C THR A 72 6.39 1.08 11.62
N SER A 73 6.92 -0.10 11.95
CA SER A 73 7.03 -0.58 13.33
C SER A 73 8.19 0.12 14.06
N PRO A 74 7.98 0.54 15.32
CA PRO A 74 9.05 1.04 16.17
C PRO A 74 10.03 -0.06 16.62
N GLY A 75 9.78 -1.34 16.30
CA GLY A 75 10.62 -2.48 16.72
C GLY A 75 10.06 -3.20 17.95
N ASP A 76 8.74 -3.29 18.06
CA ASP A 76 8.07 -3.98 19.15
C ASP A 76 8.17 -5.52 18.99
N LEU A 77 8.76 -6.18 19.99
CA LEU A 77 8.95 -7.63 20.03
C LEU A 77 7.64 -8.40 20.29
N TRP A 78 6.62 -7.75 20.86
CA TRP A 78 5.38 -8.40 21.29
C TRP A 78 4.25 -8.26 20.29
N MET A 79 4.43 -7.44 19.25
CA MET A 79 3.45 -7.20 18.20
C MET A 79 2.85 -8.49 17.63
N VAL A 80 3.69 -9.46 17.26
CA VAL A 80 3.23 -10.71 16.62
C VAL A 80 2.35 -11.53 17.55
N ASP A 81 2.68 -11.59 18.84
CA ASP A 81 1.87 -12.32 19.82
C ASP A 81 0.53 -11.62 20.08
N ASP A 82 0.54 -10.29 20.19
CA ASP A 82 -0.69 -9.49 20.32
C ASP A 82 -1.59 -9.63 19.07
N LEU A 83 -1.02 -9.60 17.87
CA LEU A 83 -1.77 -9.81 16.63
C LEU A 83 -2.39 -11.20 16.58
N ARG A 84 -1.61 -12.24 16.90
CA ARG A 84 -2.09 -13.64 16.91
C ARG A 84 -3.20 -13.86 17.94
N LYS A 85 -3.10 -13.23 19.12
CA LYS A 85 -4.14 -13.29 20.17
C LYS A 85 -5.47 -12.67 19.74
N ASN A 86 -5.45 -11.75 18.77
CA ASN A 86 -6.63 -11.06 18.26
C ASN A 86 -7.05 -11.58 16.87
N ASP A 87 -6.74 -12.84 16.56
CA ASP A 87 -7.10 -13.52 15.29
C ASP A 87 -6.59 -12.82 14.03
N VAL A 88 -5.49 -12.07 14.12
CA VAL A 88 -4.83 -11.45 12.97
C VAL A 88 -3.81 -12.41 12.38
N GLN A 89 -3.88 -12.65 11.07
CA GLN A 89 -2.92 -13.49 10.37
C GLN A 89 -1.60 -12.74 10.15
N VAL A 90 -0.48 -13.33 10.56
CA VAL A 90 0.86 -12.73 10.41
C VAL A 90 1.68 -13.53 9.40
N PHE A 91 2.26 -12.85 8.41
CA PHE A 91 3.16 -13.44 7.42
C PHE A 91 4.49 -12.69 7.41
N GLY A 92 5.61 -13.41 7.25
CA GLY A 92 6.90 -12.80 6.94
C GLY A 92 7.14 -12.87 5.43
N LYS A 93 7.58 -11.75 4.81
CA LYS A 93 8.17 -11.84 3.46
C LYS A 93 9.70 -11.97 3.59
N PRO A 94 10.34 -12.73 2.68
CA PRO A 94 11.78 -12.86 2.63
C PRO A 94 12.47 -11.52 2.32
#